data_AF-A0A6P0TTD7-F1
#
_entry.id   AF-A0A6P0TTD7-F1
#
_cell.length_a   1.000
_cell.length_b   1.000
_cell.length_c   1.000
_cell.angle_alpha   90.00
_cell.angle_beta   90.00
_cell.angle_gamma   90.00
#
_symmetry.space_group_name_H-M   'P 1'
#
loop_
_entity.id
_entity.type
_entity.pdbx_description
1 polymer ?
#
loop_
_entity_poly.entity_id
_entity_poly.type
_entity_poly.pdbx_seq_one_letter_code
_entity_poly.pdbx_strand_id
1 'polypeptide(L)'
;MPIPQIYNRDVFILIDRSGSMTISDATTGSKNRWQYLQETVQGHVFEILSEQDDDYGIICDEITLYFFNRNQQPTKTIYLRDAAQVQAAFKENKPGGSTYIAPTLNEAVSQWFSNRTDDQGAFIIIYTDGQIDDSKEFINVIGKTCSNINSQDEIKILMIGVGSDIETEGAIDFYLGIDLNANKFQSRRGEDCNIFIFDLIDEVMDEGIIAALERQLEGDPRKGLGGWIKERYPSLYGKYFAS
;
A
#
# COMPACT_ATOMS: atom_id res chain seq x y z
N MET A 1 -7.71 21.14 -0.32
CA MET A 1 -6.26 21.36 -0.26
C MET A 1 -5.71 20.25 0.59
N PRO A 2 -4.71 19.52 0.10
CA PRO A 2 -4.16 18.42 0.85
C PRO A 2 -3.52 18.85 2.17
N ILE A 3 -3.44 17.96 3.14
CA ILE A 3 -2.75 18.20 4.41
C ILE A 3 -1.23 18.30 4.17
N PRO A 4 -0.51 19.21 4.86
CA PRO A 4 0.91 19.46 4.61
C PRO A 4 1.82 18.23 4.70
N GLN A 5 1.42 17.25 5.50
CA GLN A 5 2.18 16.03 5.75
C GLN A 5 2.25 15.09 4.54
N ILE A 6 1.45 15.29 3.48
CA ILE A 6 1.52 14.45 2.27
C ILE A 6 2.74 14.79 1.40
N TYR A 7 3.30 15.99 1.54
CA TYR A 7 4.44 16.47 0.75
C TYR A 7 5.79 15.99 1.31
N ASN A 8 6.85 16.08 0.50
CA ASN A 8 8.22 15.68 0.84
C ASN A 8 8.33 14.20 1.28
N ARG A 9 7.96 13.30 0.37
CA ARG A 9 7.90 11.85 0.62
C ARG A 9 8.69 11.06 -0.40
N ASP A 10 9.41 10.03 0.04
CA ASP A 10 9.80 8.93 -0.86
C ASP A 10 8.57 8.05 -1.12
N VAL A 11 8.25 7.79 -2.39
CA VAL A 11 7.10 6.96 -2.76
C VAL A 11 7.56 5.66 -3.40
N PHE A 12 7.12 4.55 -2.81
CA PHE A 12 7.36 3.20 -3.29
C PHE A 12 6.04 2.57 -3.72
N ILE A 13 6.02 1.92 -4.88
CA ILE A 13 4.89 1.11 -5.34
C ILE A 13 5.36 -0.34 -5.46
N LEU A 14 4.65 -1.25 -4.81
CA LEU A 14 4.90 -2.69 -4.83
C LEU A 14 3.69 -3.38 -5.45
N ILE A 15 3.89 -4.16 -6.51
CA ILE A 15 2.81 -4.79 -7.26
C ILE A 15 2.97 -6.30 -7.24
N ASP A 16 1.96 -7.01 -6.75
CA ASP A 16 1.93 -8.46 -6.85
C ASP A 16 1.85 -8.86 -8.32
N ARG A 17 2.73 -9.76 -8.73
CA ARG A 17 2.74 -10.36 -10.07
C ARG A 17 2.62 -11.87 -10.01
N SER A 18 1.94 -12.40 -8.98
CA SER A 18 1.56 -13.80 -8.86
C SER A 18 0.69 -14.28 -10.04
N GLY A 19 0.55 -15.60 -10.20
CA GLY A 19 -0.24 -16.17 -11.30
C GLY A 19 -1.74 -15.82 -11.26
N SER A 20 -2.29 -15.58 -10.07
CA SER A 20 -3.70 -15.21 -9.86
C SER A 20 -4.07 -13.87 -10.48
N MET A 21 -3.08 -12.98 -10.70
CA MET A 21 -3.28 -11.72 -11.41
C MET A 21 -3.77 -11.87 -12.87
N THR A 22 -3.77 -13.10 -13.42
CA THR A 22 -4.34 -13.40 -14.75
C THR A 22 -5.85 -13.68 -14.74
N ILE A 23 -6.46 -13.77 -13.56
CA ILE A 23 -7.91 -13.98 -13.37
C ILE A 23 -8.67 -12.69 -13.67
N SER A 24 -9.90 -12.82 -14.17
CA SER A 24 -10.85 -11.72 -14.34
C SER A 24 -11.96 -11.85 -13.31
N ASP A 25 -12.41 -10.73 -12.76
CA ASP A 25 -13.38 -10.65 -11.68
C ASP A 25 -14.47 -9.63 -12.01
N ALA A 26 -15.56 -9.64 -11.24
CA ALA A 26 -16.58 -8.60 -11.36
C ALA A 26 -15.99 -7.20 -11.17
N THR A 27 -15.11 -7.02 -10.18
CA THR A 27 -14.41 -5.76 -9.86
C THR A 27 -13.56 -5.23 -11.01
N THR A 28 -13.06 -6.11 -11.88
CA THR A 28 -12.16 -5.76 -13.00
C THR A 28 -12.88 -5.75 -14.36
N GLY A 29 -14.17 -6.10 -14.38
CA GLY A 29 -15.01 -6.09 -15.57
C GLY A 29 -14.52 -7.07 -16.63
N SER A 30 -14.19 -6.56 -17.82
CA SER A 30 -13.69 -7.38 -18.94
C SER A 30 -12.19 -7.60 -18.93
N LYS A 31 -11.45 -7.03 -17.98
CA LYS A 31 -10.00 -7.12 -17.87
C LYS A 31 -9.64 -8.19 -16.84
N ASN A 32 -8.46 -8.78 -16.98
CA ASN A 32 -7.87 -9.47 -15.84
C ASN A 32 -7.30 -8.46 -14.83
N ARG A 33 -7.08 -8.90 -13.59
CA ARG A 33 -6.52 -8.09 -12.50
C ARG A 33 -5.24 -7.35 -12.93
N TRP A 34 -4.35 -8.01 -13.67
CA TRP A 34 -3.11 -7.40 -14.16
C TRP A 34 -3.33 -6.21 -15.11
N GLN A 35 -4.22 -6.37 -16.08
CA GLN A 35 -4.57 -5.31 -17.03
C GLN A 35 -5.28 -4.15 -16.35
N TYR A 36 -6.17 -4.46 -15.40
CA TYR A 36 -6.86 -3.46 -14.60
C TYR A 36 -5.86 -2.67 -13.74
N LEU A 37 -5.00 -3.36 -12.98
CA LEU A 37 -3.96 -2.73 -12.18
C LEU A 37 -2.98 -1.88 -13.00
N GLN A 38 -2.64 -2.27 -14.22
CA GLN A 38 -1.78 -1.46 -15.08
C GLN A 38 -2.35 -0.05 -15.29
N GLU A 39 -3.64 0.05 -15.56
CA GLU A 39 -4.30 1.34 -15.79
C GLU A 39 -4.52 2.11 -14.50
N THR A 40 -4.94 1.43 -13.43
CA THR A 40 -5.12 2.05 -12.10
C THR A 40 -3.82 2.62 -11.57
N VAL A 41 -2.74 1.82 -11.57
CA VAL A 41 -1.42 2.27 -11.12
C VAL A 41 -0.90 3.41 -11.98
N GLN A 42 -1.15 3.40 -13.29
CA GLN A 42 -0.79 4.52 -14.14
C GLN A 42 -1.53 5.80 -13.74
N GLY A 43 -2.82 5.73 -13.42
CA GLY A 43 -3.58 6.87 -12.87
C GLY A 43 -3.02 7.36 -11.54
N HIS A 44 -2.76 6.44 -10.59
CA HIS A 44 -2.23 6.80 -9.29
C HIS A 44 -0.82 7.42 -9.37
N VAL A 45 0.05 6.90 -10.23
CA VAL A 45 1.38 7.49 -10.50
C VAL A 45 1.24 8.89 -11.09
N PHE A 46 0.29 9.10 -11.99
CA PHE A 46 0.03 10.43 -12.55
C PHE A 46 -0.42 11.42 -11.48
N GLU A 47 -1.38 11.04 -10.63
CA GLU A 47 -1.88 11.88 -9.55
C GLU A 47 -0.76 12.24 -8.57
N ILE A 48 0.00 11.26 -8.09
CA ILE A 48 1.09 11.48 -7.11
C ILE A 48 2.18 12.40 -7.68
N LEU A 49 2.63 12.16 -8.92
CA LEU A 49 3.70 12.97 -9.53
C LEU A 49 3.24 14.38 -9.96
N SER A 50 1.92 14.59 -10.07
CA SER A 50 1.37 15.88 -10.50
C SER A 50 0.88 16.75 -9.33
N GLU A 51 0.72 16.16 -8.14
CA GLU A 51 0.26 16.87 -6.95
C GLU A 51 1.33 17.85 -6.46
N GLN A 52 0.94 19.12 -6.40
CA GLN A 52 1.81 20.23 -6.00
C GLN A 52 1.01 21.32 -5.30
N ASP A 53 1.66 22.00 -4.38
CA ASP A 53 1.14 23.13 -3.62
C ASP A 53 2.21 24.22 -3.50
N ASP A 54 1.78 25.48 -3.61
CA ASP A 54 2.68 26.63 -3.63
C ASP A 54 3.46 26.81 -2.30
N ASP A 55 2.86 26.41 -1.18
CA ASP A 55 3.44 26.56 0.16
C ASP A 55 4.22 25.31 0.60
N TYR A 56 3.79 24.12 0.16
CA TYR A 56 4.33 22.85 0.66
C TYR A 56 5.14 22.04 -0.37
N GLY A 57 5.13 22.44 -1.64
CA GLY A 57 5.92 21.81 -2.70
C GLY A 57 5.20 20.62 -3.34
N ILE A 58 5.93 19.53 -3.58
CA ILE A 58 5.43 18.34 -4.28
C ILE A 58 5.45 17.12 -3.36
N ILE A 59 4.69 16.09 -3.69
CA ILE A 59 4.77 14.80 -2.98
C ILE A 59 6.15 14.18 -3.21
N CYS A 60 6.50 13.96 -4.49
CA CYS A 60 7.80 13.43 -4.90
C CYS A 60 8.11 13.76 -6.36
N ASP A 61 9.40 13.77 -6.73
CA ASP A 61 9.86 13.88 -8.12
C ASP A 61 9.95 12.53 -8.85
N GLU A 62 9.96 11.43 -8.09
CA GLU A 62 10.19 10.08 -8.60
C GLU A 62 9.50 9.03 -7.71
N ILE A 63 8.94 8.00 -8.34
CA ILE A 63 8.37 6.83 -7.67
C ILE A 63 9.26 5.62 -7.92
N THR A 64 9.59 4.89 -6.85
CA THR A 64 10.28 3.60 -6.96
C THR A 64 9.27 2.46 -7.09
N LEU A 65 9.26 1.77 -8.23
CA LEU A 65 8.38 0.65 -8.53
C LEU A 65 9.10 -0.69 -8.37
N TYR A 66 8.43 -1.62 -7.69
CA TYR A 66 8.81 -3.00 -7.52
C TYR A 66 7.68 -3.95 -7.92
N PHE A 67 8.04 -5.08 -8.51
CA PHE A 67 7.14 -6.21 -8.70
C PHE A 67 7.57 -7.36 -7.79
N PHE A 68 6.63 -8.03 -7.14
CA PHE A 68 6.95 -9.13 -6.24
C PHE A 68 6.22 -10.43 -6.58
N ASN A 69 6.95 -11.53 -6.40
CA ASN A 69 6.46 -12.91 -6.34
C ASN A 69 7.55 -13.78 -5.71
N ARG A 70 7.26 -15.05 -5.44
CA ARG A 70 8.16 -16.00 -4.78
C ARG A 70 9.52 -16.22 -5.46
N ASN A 71 9.61 -16.02 -6.78
CA ASN A 71 10.76 -16.43 -7.58
C ASN A 71 11.73 -15.30 -7.95
N GLN A 72 11.46 -14.05 -7.56
CA GLN A 72 12.35 -12.94 -7.90
C GLN A 72 13.23 -12.54 -6.72
N GLN A 73 14.50 -12.95 -6.79
CA GLN A 73 15.58 -12.23 -6.15
C GLN A 73 16.78 -12.11 -7.10
N PRO A 74 17.41 -10.93 -7.20
CA PRO A 74 17.01 -9.66 -6.57
C PRO A 74 15.79 -9.03 -7.27
N THR A 75 15.00 -8.25 -6.53
CA THR A 75 13.92 -7.44 -7.09
C THR A 75 14.53 -6.37 -8.02
N LYS A 76 14.00 -6.23 -9.24
CA LYS A 76 14.44 -5.16 -10.16
C LYS A 76 13.83 -3.84 -9.70
N THR A 77 14.66 -2.88 -9.31
CA THR A 77 14.23 -1.50 -9.02
C THR A 77 13.92 -0.77 -10.33
N ILE A 78 12.76 -0.13 -10.40
CA ILE A 78 12.32 0.68 -11.54
C ILE A 78 12.00 2.08 -11.04
N TYR A 79 12.57 3.10 -11.64
CA TYR A 79 12.32 4.50 -11.27
C TYR A 79 11.37 5.15 -12.28
N LEU A 80 10.27 5.72 -11.79
CA LEU A 80 9.23 6.36 -12.59
C LEU A 80 9.22 7.86 -12.32
N ARG A 81 9.36 8.66 -13.37
CA ARG A 81 9.19 10.12 -13.35
C ARG A 81 8.03 10.58 -14.24
N ASP A 82 7.37 9.63 -14.91
CA ASP A 82 6.22 9.85 -15.78
C ASP A 82 5.32 8.60 -15.72
N ALA A 83 4.02 8.82 -15.57
CA ALA A 83 3.00 7.77 -15.58
C ALA A 83 3.03 6.90 -16.85
N ALA A 84 3.43 7.45 -18.00
CA ALA A 84 3.57 6.70 -19.24
C ALA A 84 4.60 5.55 -19.16
N GLN A 85 5.54 5.60 -18.21
CA GLN A 85 6.53 4.55 -17.98
C GLN A 85 5.91 3.27 -17.36
N VAL A 86 4.75 3.38 -16.70
CA VAL A 86 4.07 2.25 -16.04
C VAL A 86 3.72 1.15 -17.03
N GLN A 87 3.20 1.50 -18.20
CA GLN A 87 2.81 0.52 -19.22
C GLN A 87 4.00 -0.34 -19.67
N ALA A 88 5.17 0.26 -19.86
CA ALA A 88 6.38 -0.47 -20.22
C ALA A 88 6.82 -1.43 -19.10
N ALA A 89 6.77 -0.96 -17.84
CA ALA A 89 7.11 -1.75 -16.67
C ALA A 89 6.22 -3.01 -16.55
N PHE A 90 4.91 -2.88 -16.73
CA PHE A 90 3.97 -4.01 -16.71
C PHE A 90 4.19 -4.99 -17.87
N LYS A 91 4.51 -4.48 -19.06
CA LYS A 91 4.77 -5.33 -20.25
C LYS A 91 6.02 -6.19 -20.07
N GLU A 92 7.05 -5.66 -19.41
CA GLU A 92 8.30 -6.38 -19.10
C GLU A 92 8.14 -7.40 -17.96
N ASN A 93 7.18 -7.21 -17.06
CA ASN A 93 7.04 -7.99 -15.82
C ASN A 93 5.75 -8.81 -15.76
N LYS A 94 5.57 -9.77 -16.69
CA LYS A 94 4.35 -10.59 -16.73
C LYS A 94 4.08 -11.39 -15.44
N PRO A 95 2.79 -11.62 -15.10
CA PRO A 95 2.38 -12.45 -13.97
C PRO A 95 2.92 -13.89 -14.01
N GLY A 96 3.18 -14.46 -12.83
CA GLY A 96 3.55 -15.85 -12.61
C GLY A 96 4.03 -16.13 -11.18
N GLY A 97 4.09 -17.40 -10.79
CA GLY A 97 4.53 -17.80 -9.44
C GLY A 97 3.48 -17.52 -8.35
N SER A 98 3.89 -17.57 -7.08
CA SER A 98 3.04 -17.30 -5.92
C SER A 98 3.41 -15.99 -5.23
N THR A 99 2.57 -15.50 -4.32
CA THR A 99 2.63 -14.17 -3.71
C THR A 99 3.59 -14.15 -2.52
N TYR A 100 4.73 -13.47 -2.64
CA TYR A 100 5.77 -13.38 -1.60
C TYR A 100 6.29 -11.94 -1.53
N ILE A 101 5.85 -11.19 -0.51
CA ILE A 101 6.02 -9.74 -0.46
C ILE A 101 7.15 -9.29 0.47
N ALA A 102 7.41 -10.02 1.56
CA ALA A 102 8.26 -9.56 2.65
C ALA A 102 9.68 -9.19 2.22
N PRO A 103 10.35 -9.92 1.29
CA PRO A 103 11.65 -9.50 0.78
C PRO A 103 11.61 -8.14 0.08
N THR A 104 10.59 -7.90 -0.74
CA THR A 104 10.42 -6.66 -1.50
C THR A 104 10.02 -5.50 -0.59
N LEU A 105 9.13 -5.74 0.38
CA LEU A 105 8.82 -4.73 1.40
C LEU A 105 10.06 -4.35 2.21
N ASN A 106 10.85 -5.35 2.62
CA ASN A 106 12.09 -5.10 3.36
C ASN A 106 13.09 -4.30 2.51
N GLU A 107 13.19 -4.55 1.21
CA GLU A 107 14.03 -3.77 0.29
C GLU A 107 13.57 -2.30 0.24
N ALA A 108 12.28 -2.06 0.00
CA ALA A 108 11.72 -0.69 -0.06
C ALA A 108 11.94 0.08 1.26
N VAL A 109 11.64 -0.56 2.39
CA VAL A 109 11.89 0.02 3.73
C VAL A 109 13.37 0.29 3.96
N SER A 110 14.25 -0.64 3.58
CA SER A 110 15.71 -0.48 3.75
C SER A 110 16.25 0.66 2.89
N GLN A 111 15.74 0.80 1.66
CA GLN A 111 16.11 1.89 0.76
C GLN A 111 15.69 3.24 1.35
N TRP A 112 14.46 3.37 1.85
CA TRP A 112 14.01 4.60 2.52
C TRP A 112 14.90 4.93 3.73
N PHE A 113 15.11 3.99 4.66
CA PHE A 113 15.95 4.24 5.83
C PHE A 113 17.39 4.66 5.46
N SER A 114 17.92 4.16 4.34
CA SER A 114 19.29 4.46 3.90
C SER A 114 19.42 5.84 3.25
N ASN A 115 18.35 6.33 2.62
CA ASN A 115 18.39 7.54 1.79
C ASN A 115 17.68 8.74 2.42
N ARG A 116 16.79 8.53 3.40
CA ARG A 116 15.95 9.58 3.99
C ARG A 116 16.78 10.68 4.66
N THR A 117 16.30 11.91 4.53
CA THR A 117 16.67 13.01 5.43
C THR A 117 15.79 12.99 6.69
N ASP A 118 16.13 13.78 7.70
CA ASP A 118 15.41 13.80 8.99
C ASP A 118 13.94 14.22 8.86
N ASP A 119 13.59 14.96 7.81
CA ASP A 119 12.27 15.53 7.53
C ASP A 119 11.52 14.86 6.36
N GLN A 120 12.14 13.88 5.70
CA GLN A 120 11.56 13.21 4.54
C GLN A 120 10.90 11.89 4.95
N GLY A 121 9.57 11.87 4.87
CA GLY A 121 8.80 10.68 5.16
C GLY A 121 8.71 9.73 3.96
N ALA A 122 7.90 8.67 4.07
CA ALA A 122 7.64 7.77 2.96
C ALA A 122 6.19 7.28 2.87
N PHE A 123 5.79 6.95 1.65
CA PHE A 123 4.62 6.13 1.34
C PHE A 123 5.04 4.85 0.64
N ILE A 124 4.55 3.71 1.11
CA ILE A 124 4.66 2.43 0.43
C ILE A 124 3.26 1.99 0.03
N ILE A 125 2.97 1.93 -1.26
CA ILE A 125 1.67 1.52 -1.79
C ILE A 125 1.81 0.11 -2.36
N ILE A 126 1.04 -0.83 -1.85
CA ILE A 126 1.09 -2.25 -2.20
C ILE A 126 -0.20 -2.63 -2.93
N TYR A 127 -0.11 -3.24 -4.10
CA TYR A 127 -1.24 -3.83 -4.80
C TYR A 127 -1.16 -5.35 -4.73
N THR A 128 -2.22 -6.01 -4.25
CA THR A 128 -2.29 -7.46 -4.11
C THR A 128 -3.70 -7.96 -4.44
N ASP A 129 -3.83 -9.19 -4.93
CA ASP A 129 -5.14 -9.78 -5.24
C ASP A 129 -5.65 -10.80 -4.22
N GLY A 130 -4.84 -11.15 -3.23
CA GLY A 130 -5.21 -12.11 -2.19
C GLY A 130 -4.27 -12.09 -0.99
N GLN A 131 -4.42 -13.11 -0.14
CA GLN A 131 -3.55 -13.31 1.03
C GLN A 131 -2.11 -13.59 0.60
N ILE A 132 -1.18 -12.96 1.31
CA ILE A 132 0.26 -13.16 1.12
C ILE A 132 0.71 -14.49 1.74
N ASP A 133 1.59 -15.23 1.04
CA ASP A 133 2.09 -16.53 1.51
C ASP A 133 3.03 -16.38 2.72
N ASP A 134 3.70 -15.23 2.85
CA ASP A 134 4.72 -14.89 3.86
C ASP A 134 4.21 -13.91 4.92
N SER A 135 2.98 -14.13 5.39
CA SER A 135 2.30 -13.28 6.37
C SER A 135 3.11 -13.02 7.65
N LYS A 136 3.82 -14.01 8.18
CA LYS A 136 4.65 -13.86 9.39
C LYS A 136 5.84 -12.94 9.15
N GLU A 137 6.53 -13.13 8.03
CA GLU A 137 7.66 -12.33 7.63
C GLU A 137 7.23 -10.89 7.32
N PHE A 138 6.08 -10.71 6.66
CA PHE A 138 5.49 -9.40 6.40
C PHE A 138 5.17 -8.63 7.70
N ILE A 139 4.47 -9.27 8.64
CA ILE A 139 4.19 -8.71 9.98
C ILE A 139 5.48 -8.33 10.71
N ASN A 140 6.53 -9.16 10.59
CA ASN A 140 7.83 -8.88 11.19
C ASN A 140 8.52 -7.65 10.56
N VAL A 141 8.39 -7.44 9.24
CA VAL A 141 8.92 -6.23 8.58
C VAL A 141 8.18 -4.98 9.09
N ILE A 142 6.85 -5.02 9.21
CA ILE A 142 6.07 -3.90 9.77
C ILE A 142 6.51 -3.59 11.21
N GLY A 143 6.55 -4.61 12.08
CA GLY A 143 6.93 -4.42 13.48
C GLY A 143 8.37 -3.89 13.64
N LYS A 144 9.31 -4.39 12.84
CA LYS A 144 10.68 -3.85 12.80
C LYS A 144 10.72 -2.40 12.34
N THR A 145 9.95 -2.05 11.30
CA THR A 145 9.85 -0.67 10.81
C THR A 145 9.36 0.25 11.91
N CYS A 146 8.27 -0.12 12.58
CA CYS A 146 7.75 0.60 13.74
C CYS A 146 8.81 0.82 14.83
N SER A 147 9.54 -0.23 15.23
CA SER A 147 10.56 -0.10 16.27
C SER A 147 11.74 0.82 15.92
N ASN A 148 11.90 1.19 14.65
CA ASN A 148 13.00 2.03 14.15
C ASN A 148 12.59 3.48 13.81
N ILE A 149 11.30 3.83 13.85
CA ILE A 149 10.79 5.19 13.63
C ILE A 149 10.40 5.85 14.96
N ASN A 150 10.47 7.18 15.02
CA ASN A 150 10.05 7.95 16.19
C ASN A 150 8.54 8.22 16.19
N SER A 151 7.96 8.46 15.02
CA SER A 151 6.53 8.68 14.82
C SER A 151 6.00 7.78 13.70
N GLN A 152 4.76 7.31 13.83
CA GLN A 152 4.06 6.57 12.77
C GLN A 152 3.86 7.41 11.50
N ASP A 153 3.94 8.74 11.58
CA ASP A 153 3.76 9.62 10.42
C ASP A 153 4.99 9.70 9.53
N GLU A 154 6.13 9.15 9.95
CA GLU A 154 7.36 9.08 9.14
C GLU A 154 7.19 8.16 7.94
N ILE A 155 6.40 7.09 8.06
CA ILE A 155 6.17 6.13 6.97
C ILE A 155 4.78 5.54 7.06
N LYS A 156 4.06 5.49 5.94
CA LYS A 156 2.78 4.80 5.83
C LYS A 156 2.82 3.76 4.72
N ILE A 157 2.15 2.65 4.96
CA ILE A 157 2.04 1.48 4.09
C ILE A 157 0.57 1.30 3.76
N LEU A 158 0.17 1.67 2.55
CA LEU A 158 -1.17 1.45 2.01
C LEU A 158 -1.21 0.14 1.24
N MET A 159 -1.99 -0.84 1.69
CA MET A 159 -2.27 -2.04 0.91
C MET A 159 -3.64 -1.94 0.26
N ILE A 160 -3.65 -2.06 -1.07
CA ILE A 160 -4.82 -1.97 -1.93
C ILE A 160 -5.13 -3.37 -2.47
N GLY A 161 -6.26 -3.92 -2.05
CA GLY A 161 -6.76 -5.22 -2.48
C GLY A 161 -7.57 -5.15 -3.79
N VAL A 162 -7.31 -6.07 -4.73
CA VAL A 162 -8.09 -6.19 -5.98
C VAL A 162 -8.65 -7.60 -6.20
N GLY A 163 -9.91 -7.69 -6.62
CA GLY A 163 -10.53 -8.95 -7.06
C GLY A 163 -11.08 -9.80 -5.92
N SER A 164 -11.73 -10.92 -6.26
CA SER A 164 -12.57 -11.62 -5.29
C SER A 164 -11.80 -12.34 -4.17
N ASP A 165 -10.51 -12.63 -4.36
CA ASP A 165 -9.75 -13.44 -3.41
C ASP A 165 -9.36 -12.64 -2.15
N ILE A 166 -9.21 -11.32 -2.28
CA ILE A 166 -8.99 -10.40 -1.15
C ILE A 166 -10.29 -10.06 -0.41
N GLU A 167 -11.44 -10.13 -1.09
CA GLU A 167 -12.76 -9.76 -0.55
C GLU A 167 -13.38 -10.84 0.36
N THR A 168 -12.65 -11.91 0.67
CA THR A 168 -13.11 -12.91 1.63
C THR A 168 -13.04 -12.37 3.06
N GLU A 169 -14.03 -12.68 3.90
CA GLU A 169 -14.06 -12.20 5.30
C GLU A 169 -12.76 -12.54 6.06
N GLY A 170 -12.16 -13.71 5.82
CA GLY A 170 -10.89 -14.09 6.44
C GLY A 170 -9.67 -13.30 5.94
N ALA A 171 -9.63 -12.90 4.67
CA ALA A 171 -8.58 -12.01 4.15
C ALA A 171 -8.75 -10.60 4.72
N ILE A 172 -9.96 -10.05 4.67
CA ILE A 172 -10.28 -8.74 5.26
C ILE A 172 -9.95 -8.72 6.76
N ASP A 173 -10.36 -9.74 7.53
CA ASP A 173 -10.08 -9.83 8.96
C ASP A 173 -8.57 -9.84 9.26
N PHE A 174 -7.79 -10.54 8.44
CA PHE A 174 -6.34 -10.58 8.58
C PHE A 174 -5.71 -9.19 8.42
N TYR A 175 -6.05 -8.47 7.33
CA TYR A 175 -5.46 -7.16 7.07
C TYR A 175 -5.99 -6.08 8.01
N LEU A 176 -7.28 -6.07 8.32
CA LEU A 176 -7.85 -5.17 9.32
C LEU A 176 -7.24 -5.37 10.71
N GLY A 177 -6.88 -6.61 11.07
CA GLY A 177 -6.16 -6.88 12.31
C GLY A 177 -4.78 -6.21 12.36
N ILE A 178 -4.08 -6.10 11.22
CA ILE A 178 -2.80 -5.38 11.13
C ILE A 178 -3.05 -3.87 11.19
N ASP A 179 -4.02 -3.37 10.43
CA ASP A 179 -4.38 -1.95 10.32
C ASP A 179 -4.76 -1.35 11.69
N LEU A 180 -5.65 -2.05 12.40
CA LEU A 180 -6.08 -1.70 13.75
C LEU A 180 -5.05 -2.04 14.84
N ASN A 181 -3.84 -2.43 14.43
CA ASN A 181 -2.71 -2.73 15.28
C ASN A 181 -3.00 -3.75 16.39
N ALA A 182 -3.74 -4.83 16.04
CA ALA A 182 -3.97 -5.95 16.95
C ALA A 182 -2.65 -6.64 17.37
N ASN A 183 -1.59 -6.47 16.58
CA ASN A 183 -0.24 -6.96 16.86
C ASN A 183 0.52 -6.12 17.91
N LYS A 184 -0.02 -4.96 18.34
CA LYS A 184 0.58 -4.07 19.34
C LYS A 184 1.99 -3.61 18.96
N PHE A 185 2.18 -3.23 17.70
CA PHE A 185 3.40 -2.60 17.25
C PHE A 185 3.60 -1.27 17.99
N GLN A 186 4.86 -1.02 18.35
CA GLN A 186 5.27 0.19 19.05
C GLN A 186 6.39 0.90 18.31
N SER A 187 6.36 2.23 18.34
CA SER A 187 7.43 3.07 17.84
C SER A 187 8.69 2.92 18.69
N ARG A 188 9.80 3.51 18.25
CA ARG A 188 11.03 3.61 19.05
C ARG A 188 10.80 4.27 20.42
N ARG A 189 9.76 5.10 20.55
CA ARG A 189 9.38 5.80 21.79
C ARG A 189 8.42 5.01 22.68
N GLY A 190 7.99 3.82 22.25
CA GLY A 190 7.03 2.98 22.97
C GLY A 190 5.57 3.42 22.79
N GLU A 191 5.29 4.30 21.83
CA GLU A 191 3.94 4.72 21.44
C GLU A 191 3.34 3.70 20.46
N ASP A 192 2.02 3.56 20.43
CA ASP A 192 1.37 2.71 19.43
C ASP A 192 1.74 3.16 18.02
N CYS A 193 2.07 2.20 17.16
CA CYS A 193 2.56 2.47 15.81
C CYS A 193 1.64 1.85 14.76
N ASN A 194 0.83 2.69 14.12
CA ASN A 194 -0.13 2.30 13.09
C ASN A 194 0.35 2.87 11.75
N ILE A 195 1.22 2.10 11.09
CA ILE A 195 1.79 2.47 9.78
C ILE A 195 1.21 1.67 8.63
N PHE A 196 0.43 0.62 8.88
CA PHE A 196 -0.18 -0.21 7.85
C PHE A 196 -1.67 0.11 7.75
N ILE A 197 -2.16 0.29 6.54
CA ILE A 197 -3.56 0.55 6.24
C ILE A 197 -4.00 -0.38 5.10
N PHE A 198 -5.21 -0.91 5.18
CA PHE A 198 -5.78 -1.77 4.15
C PHE A 198 -7.09 -1.22 3.60
N ASP A 199 -7.14 -1.10 2.27
CA ASP A 199 -8.35 -0.75 1.54
C ASP A 199 -8.55 -1.63 0.32
N LEU A 200 -9.79 -1.64 -0.16
CA LEU A 200 -10.14 -2.26 -1.43
C LEU A 200 -9.96 -1.25 -2.57
N ILE A 201 -9.64 -1.74 -3.75
CA ILE A 201 -9.31 -0.90 -4.90
C ILE A 201 -10.49 -0.03 -5.35
N ASP A 202 -11.71 -0.51 -5.24
CA ASP A 202 -12.92 0.25 -5.53
C ASP A 202 -13.08 1.45 -4.59
N GLU A 203 -12.81 1.25 -3.29
CA GLU A 203 -12.85 2.32 -2.29
C GLU A 203 -11.79 3.40 -2.57
N VAL A 204 -10.56 3.00 -2.92
CA VAL A 204 -9.49 3.94 -3.29
C VAL A 204 -9.80 4.66 -4.61
N MET A 205 -10.39 3.96 -5.59
CA MET A 205 -10.77 4.55 -6.88
C MET A 205 -11.92 5.55 -6.74
N ASP A 206 -12.84 5.35 -5.80
CA ASP A 206 -13.98 6.24 -5.56
C ASP A 206 -13.55 7.56 -4.91
N GLU A 207 -12.52 7.55 -4.06
CA GLU A 207 -12.02 8.76 -3.38
C GLU A 207 -10.79 9.41 -4.03
N GLY A 208 -9.98 8.63 -4.77
CA GLY A 208 -8.70 9.03 -5.33
C GLY A 208 -7.50 8.70 -4.45
N ILE A 209 -6.34 8.40 -5.06
CA ILE A 209 -5.16 7.94 -4.31
C ILE A 209 -4.62 9.00 -3.34
N ILE A 210 -4.72 10.29 -3.71
CA ILE A 210 -4.26 11.39 -2.85
C ILE A 210 -5.06 11.40 -1.55
N ALA A 211 -6.39 11.37 -1.64
CA ALA A 211 -7.27 11.33 -0.47
C ALA A 211 -7.02 10.08 0.40
N ALA A 212 -6.80 8.92 -0.24
CA ALA A 212 -6.44 7.68 0.45
C ALA A 212 -5.11 7.79 1.21
N LEU A 213 -4.11 8.50 0.67
CA LEU A 213 -2.83 8.76 1.34
C LEU A 213 -2.96 9.76 2.50
N GLU A 214 -3.74 10.81 2.32
CA GLU A 214 -4.00 11.81 3.37
C GLU A 214 -4.66 11.18 4.59
N ARG A 215 -5.66 10.34 4.36
CA ARG A 215 -6.39 9.64 5.41
C ARG A 215 -5.47 8.85 6.34
N GLN A 216 -4.37 8.29 5.82
CA GLN A 216 -3.40 7.53 6.60
C GLN A 216 -2.64 8.39 7.61
N LEU A 217 -2.59 9.70 7.39
CA LEU A 217 -1.88 10.67 8.23
C LEU A 217 -2.80 11.33 9.26
N GLU A 218 -4.11 11.04 9.28
CA GLU A 218 -5.05 11.60 10.26
C GLU A 218 -4.90 11.04 11.69
N GLY A 219 -3.89 10.19 11.92
CA GLY A 219 -3.42 9.74 13.24
C GLY A 219 -4.31 8.71 13.96
N ASP A 220 -5.61 8.69 13.70
CA ASP A 220 -6.57 7.69 14.21
C ASP A 220 -6.96 6.69 13.11
N PRO A 221 -6.45 5.44 13.13
CA PRO A 221 -6.77 4.42 12.13
C PRO A 221 -8.27 4.16 12.00
N ARG A 222 -9.04 4.35 13.09
CA ARG A 222 -10.49 4.11 13.07
C ARG A 222 -11.28 5.19 12.34
N LYS A 223 -10.74 6.40 12.24
CA LYS A 223 -11.31 7.46 11.38
C LYS A 223 -10.95 7.24 9.92
N GLY A 224 -9.81 6.59 9.68
CA GLY A 224 -9.32 6.27 8.36
C GLY A 224 -9.93 5.01 7.74
N LEU A 225 -10.68 4.20 8.48
CA LEU A 225 -11.29 2.99 7.92
C LEU A 225 -12.63 3.32 7.26
N GLY A 226 -12.76 2.92 6.00
CA GLY A 226 -13.92 3.26 5.18
C GLY A 226 -15.24 2.71 5.74
N GLY A 227 -16.32 3.46 5.52
CA GLY A 227 -17.68 3.05 5.88
C GLY A 227 -18.10 1.72 5.25
N TRP A 228 -17.39 1.29 4.20
CA TRP A 228 -17.58 0.02 3.49
C TRP A 228 -17.48 -1.20 4.40
N ILE A 229 -16.66 -1.18 5.46
CA ILE A 229 -16.55 -2.32 6.38
C ILE A 229 -17.89 -2.54 7.09
N LYS A 230 -18.55 -1.45 7.51
CA LYS A 230 -19.86 -1.51 8.16
C LYS A 230 -20.94 -2.09 7.25
N GLU A 231 -20.89 -1.73 5.97
CA GLU A 231 -21.87 -2.13 4.96
C GLU A 231 -21.62 -3.55 4.44
N ARG A 232 -20.38 -3.87 4.05
CA ARG A 232 -20.00 -5.13 3.39
C ARG A 232 -19.64 -6.24 4.38
N TYR A 233 -19.11 -5.89 5.55
CA TYR A 233 -18.61 -6.85 6.57
C TYR A 233 -19.10 -6.50 7.98
N PRO A 234 -20.43 -6.50 8.23
CA PRO A 234 -21.00 -6.07 9.51
C PRO A 234 -20.53 -6.89 10.71
N SER A 235 -20.15 -8.16 10.51
CA SER A 235 -19.53 -9.02 11.54
C SER A 235 -18.18 -8.46 12.01
N LEU A 236 -17.30 -8.13 11.05
CA LEU A 236 -15.99 -7.53 11.32
C LEU A 236 -16.11 -6.13 11.90
N TYR A 237 -17.07 -5.35 11.40
CA TYR A 237 -17.37 -4.04 12.00
C TYR A 237 -17.75 -4.19 13.48
N GLY A 238 -18.62 -5.15 13.81
CA GLY A 238 -18.98 -5.47 15.18
C GLY A 238 -17.78 -5.89 16.04
N LYS A 239 -16.89 -6.72 15.49
CA LYS A 239 -15.68 -7.21 16.17
C LYS A 239 -14.73 -6.07 16.57
N TYR A 240 -14.53 -5.10 15.68
CA TYR A 240 -13.47 -4.10 15.82
C TYR A 240 -13.94 -2.72 16.28
N PHE A 241 -15.20 -2.36 16.05
CA PHE A 241 -15.69 -0.98 16.23
C PHE A 241 -16.90 -0.85 17.16
N ALA A 242 -17.50 -1.95 17.64
CA ALA A 242 -18.70 -1.90 18.49
C ALA A 242 -18.42 -1.76 20.00
N SER A 243 -17.28 -1.17 20.39
CA SER A 243 -16.93 -0.90 21.80
C SER A 243 -16.94 0.58 22.17
#